data_AF-A0A851GNE0-F1
#
_entry.id   AF-A0A851GNE0-F1
#
_cell.length_a   1.000
_cell.length_b   1.000
_cell.length_c   1.000
_cell.angle_alpha   90.00
_cell.angle_beta   90.00
_cell.angle_gamma   90.00
#
_symmetry.space_group_name_H-M   'P 1'
#
loop_
_entity.id
_entity.type
_entity.pdbx_description
1 polymer ?
#
loop_
_entity_poly.entity_id
_entity_poly.type
_entity_poly.pdbx_seq_one_letter_code
_entity_poly.pdbx_strand_id
1 'polypeptide(L)'
;MTAVFDGSGVGGAGELGGTFESVFTFETEDQFDIGSHFANLGVSDDRIADGGGLNTYATRQQHVYTFERVVEQVSASGSQSYGAGTEFGSVSPSLTNTGDNSSTGFAATSAAILGSETLESGTTVSMSFTKIEDAASTDLYGDKGGVSDFATDILDLTGLDGVMHVVELTYDDTVLTEGEGAMQVVWLTEYDTDPGAGESLQDIWVNAVLGNSDVVALDILGGTVTTAEGTTGIQAYLQDKRFSGSYESYLASLGGSDSDPELGAWGVHTGSNKVWAVIDHNSSFAGAVPEPSSIALLGLGGISLLLRRRR
;
A
#
# COMPACT_ATOMS: atom_id res chain seq x y z
N MET A 1 16.88 34.33 -0.84
CA MET A 1 17.43 33.04 -0.42
C MET A 1 17.10 32.05 -1.52
N THR A 2 18.09 31.41 -2.14
CA THR A 2 17.88 30.47 -3.26
C THR A 2 18.15 29.08 -2.72
N ALA A 3 17.10 28.29 -2.50
CA ALA A 3 17.27 26.87 -2.24
C ALA A 3 17.63 26.19 -3.57
N VAL A 4 18.82 25.62 -3.67
CA VAL A 4 19.24 24.82 -4.81
C VAL A 4 18.98 23.37 -4.44
N PHE A 5 17.98 22.77 -5.08
CA PHE A 5 17.73 21.33 -4.97
C PHE A 5 18.62 20.61 -5.98
N ASP A 6 19.70 19.98 -5.52
CA ASP A 6 20.49 19.05 -6.34
C ASP A 6 19.81 17.68 -6.35
N GLY A 7 18.71 17.59 -7.10
CA GLY A 7 17.94 16.37 -7.30
C GLY A 7 18.22 15.76 -8.66
N SER A 8 19.49 15.56 -9.03
CA SER A 8 19.88 15.00 -10.34
C SER A 8 19.75 13.48 -10.45
N GLY A 9 18.94 12.84 -9.59
CA GLY A 9 18.43 11.48 -9.81
C GLY A 9 17.45 11.49 -10.98
N VAL A 10 17.96 11.36 -12.20
CA VAL A 10 17.17 10.92 -13.35
C VAL A 10 17.16 9.41 -13.22
N GLY A 11 15.99 8.82 -12.96
CA GLY A 11 15.81 7.38 -12.81
C GLY A 11 16.51 6.65 -13.95
N GLY A 12 17.53 5.86 -13.62
CA GLY A 12 18.21 4.99 -14.56
C GLY A 12 17.25 3.94 -15.13
N ALA A 13 17.51 3.45 -16.33
CA ALA A 13 16.80 2.26 -16.83
C ALA A 13 17.00 1.11 -15.83
N GLY A 14 15.91 0.55 -15.31
CA GLY A 14 15.94 -0.49 -14.28
C GLY A 14 15.92 0.01 -12.83
N GLU A 15 15.81 1.31 -12.58
CA GLU A 15 15.47 1.86 -11.26
C GLU A 15 13.94 1.75 -11.01
N LEU A 16 13.51 2.02 -9.78
CA LEU A 16 12.09 2.17 -9.47
C LEU A 16 11.69 3.63 -9.63
N GLY A 17 10.43 3.85 -10.01
CA GLY A 17 9.82 5.17 -9.91
C GLY A 17 9.63 5.53 -8.45
N GLY A 18 9.30 6.78 -8.17
CA GLY A 18 8.95 7.15 -6.81
C GLY A 18 8.39 8.55 -6.66
N THR A 19 7.60 8.70 -5.60
CA THR A 19 7.18 10.01 -5.10
C THR A 19 8.14 10.43 -4.01
N PHE A 20 8.68 11.64 -4.14
CA PHE A 20 9.55 12.26 -3.15
C PHE A 20 8.84 13.48 -2.58
N GLU A 21 8.54 13.45 -1.29
CA GLU A 21 8.00 14.60 -0.58
C GLU A 21 9.14 15.37 0.10
N SER A 22 9.12 16.70 -0.05
CA SER A 22 10.00 17.58 0.72
C SER A 22 9.19 18.72 1.35
N VAL A 23 9.31 18.84 2.67
CA VAL A 23 8.65 19.89 3.44
C VAL A 23 9.64 21.01 3.73
N PHE A 24 9.36 22.19 3.20
CA PHE A 24 10.10 23.41 3.48
C PHE A 24 9.28 24.31 4.41
N THR A 25 9.76 24.45 5.65
CA THR A 25 9.17 25.37 6.63
C THR A 25 10.06 26.60 6.75
N PHE A 26 9.47 27.79 6.62
CA PHE A 26 10.15 29.02 7.04
C PHE A 26 9.26 29.85 7.96
N GLU A 27 9.87 30.37 9.02
CA GLU A 27 9.23 31.29 9.96
C GLU A 27 9.66 32.72 9.63
N THR A 28 8.69 33.62 9.55
CA THR A 28 8.93 35.05 9.57
C THR A 28 8.49 35.59 10.92
N GLU A 29 9.32 36.44 11.50
CA GLU A 29 8.99 37.16 12.73
C GLU A 29 9.02 38.65 12.43
N ASP A 30 7.84 39.26 12.39
CA ASP A 30 7.71 40.70 12.30
C ASP A 30 7.58 41.25 13.73
N GLN A 31 8.59 42.02 14.17
CA GLN A 31 8.54 42.77 15.42
C GLN A 31 8.14 44.21 15.14
N PHE A 32 7.02 44.64 15.71
CA PHE A 32 6.61 46.05 15.68
C PHE A 32 6.96 46.72 17.01
N ASP A 33 8.01 47.57 16.98
CA ASP A 33 8.36 48.43 18.12
C ASP A 33 7.53 49.72 18.06
N ILE A 34 6.45 49.72 18.84
CA ILE A 34 5.54 50.86 19.02
C ILE A 34 6.28 52.12 19.48
N GLY A 35 7.29 51.97 20.36
CA GLY A 35 8.05 53.10 20.90
C GLY A 35 8.82 53.85 19.81
N SER A 36 9.45 53.10 18.91
CA SER A 36 10.17 53.67 17.76
C SER A 36 9.24 54.39 16.77
N HIS A 37 8.02 53.89 16.58
CA HIS A 37 7.05 54.48 15.66
C HIS A 37 6.52 55.83 16.18
N PHE A 38 6.16 55.92 17.46
CA PHE A 38 5.70 57.17 18.06
C PHE A 38 6.81 58.24 18.14
N ALA A 39 8.05 57.84 18.41
CA ALA A 39 9.20 58.74 18.35
C ALA A 39 9.37 59.39 16.96
N ASN A 40 9.19 58.62 15.88
CA ASN A 40 9.27 59.13 14.51
C ASN A 40 8.12 60.06 14.11
N LEU A 41 6.94 59.92 14.72
CA LEU A 41 5.80 60.81 14.51
C LEU A 41 5.94 62.15 15.27
N GLY A 42 7.04 62.36 16.01
CA GLY A 42 7.24 63.57 16.81
C GLY A 42 6.29 63.68 18.00
N VAL A 43 5.64 62.57 18.38
CA VAL A 43 4.75 62.51 19.53
C VAL A 43 5.61 62.29 20.77
N SER A 44 6.06 63.39 21.39
CA SER A 44 6.67 63.35 22.70
C SER A 44 5.56 63.32 23.78
N ASP A 45 4.90 62.18 23.96
CA ASP A 45 4.03 61.99 25.12
C ASP A 45 4.92 61.53 26.29
N ASP A 46 4.90 62.29 27.39
CA ASP A 46 5.67 62.06 28.62
C ASP A 46 5.34 60.68 29.25
N ARG A 47 4.19 60.09 28.87
CA ARG A 47 3.80 58.72 29.24
C ARG A 47 4.65 57.61 28.62
N ILE A 48 5.42 57.89 27.57
CA ILE A 48 6.34 56.93 26.95
C ILE A 48 7.63 56.77 27.78
N ALA A 49 8.01 57.80 28.56
CA ALA A 49 9.26 57.81 29.31
C ALA A 49 9.20 56.96 30.59
N ASP A 50 8.01 56.67 31.11
CA ASP A 50 7.82 55.99 32.39
C ASP A 50 7.73 54.46 32.24
N GLY A 51 8.71 53.86 31.52
CA GLY A 51 9.21 52.47 31.63
C GLY A 51 8.24 51.28 31.66
N GLY A 52 6.94 51.48 31.55
CA GLY A 52 5.90 50.49 31.83
C GLY A 52 5.41 49.82 30.57
N GLY A 53 6.22 48.91 30.02
CA GLY A 53 5.76 47.87 29.08
C GLY A 53 5.04 48.39 27.83
N LEU A 54 5.74 49.15 26.98
CA LEU A 54 5.28 49.29 25.60
C LEU A 54 5.26 47.89 24.97
N ASN A 55 4.07 47.41 24.66
CA ASN A 55 3.82 46.08 24.13
C ASN A 55 4.55 45.90 22.79
N THR A 56 5.67 45.18 22.79
CA THR A 56 6.23 44.63 21.55
C THR A 56 5.24 43.60 21.04
N TYR A 57 4.64 43.86 19.88
CA TYR A 57 3.85 42.86 19.17
C TYR A 57 4.81 42.14 18.22
N ALA A 58 5.11 40.88 18.53
CA ALA A 58 5.75 39.97 17.59
C ALA A 58 4.64 39.17 16.91
N THR A 59 4.54 39.28 15.59
CA THR A 59 3.72 38.36 14.80
C THR A 59 4.65 37.34 14.20
N ARG A 60 4.53 36.08 14.65
CA ARG A 60 5.23 34.96 14.02
C ARG A 60 4.30 34.35 12.98
N GLN A 61 4.70 34.38 11.71
CA GLN A 61 4.02 33.65 10.64
C GLN A 61 4.91 32.47 10.22
N GLN A 62 4.36 31.27 10.33
CA GLN A 62 4.99 30.06 9.82
C GLN A 62 4.38 29.74 8.45
N HIS A 63 5.23 29.64 7.43
CA HIS A 63 4.81 29.16 6.12
C HIS A 63 5.40 27.77 5.87
N VAL A 64 4.54 26.83 5.56
CA VAL A 64 4.90 25.44 5.24
C VAL A 64 4.60 25.21 3.77
N TYR A 65 5.61 24.82 3.00
CA TYR A 65 5.49 24.44 1.59
C TYR A 65 5.85 22.98 1.46
N THR A 66 4.94 22.20 0.89
CA THR A 66 5.19 20.81 0.53
C THR A 66 5.46 20.75 -0.97
N PHE A 67 6.60 20.17 -1.36
CA PHE A 67 6.93 19.90 -2.75
C PHE A 67 6.91 18.38 -2.95
N GLU A 68 6.08 17.95 -3.89
CA GLU A 68 5.99 16.56 -4.31
C GLU A 68 6.65 16.43 -5.70
N ARG A 69 7.60 15.51 -5.82
CA ARG A 69 8.17 15.11 -7.11
C ARG A 69 7.81 13.67 -7.38
N VAL A 70 7.04 13.44 -8.43
CA VAL A 70 6.73 12.11 -8.94
C VAL A 70 7.69 11.77 -10.07
N VAL A 71 8.39 10.64 -9.96
CA VAL A 71 9.21 10.05 -11.02
C VAL A 71 8.53 8.77 -11.45
N GLU A 72 7.89 8.76 -12.61
CA GLU A 72 7.26 7.56 -13.15
C GLU A 72 8.32 6.71 -13.87
N GLN A 73 8.40 5.44 -13.51
CA GLN A 73 9.22 4.45 -14.19
C GLN A 73 8.31 3.52 -15.00
N VAL A 74 8.54 3.53 -16.31
CA VAL A 74 7.79 2.71 -17.27
C VAL A 74 8.69 1.56 -17.72
N SER A 75 8.73 0.50 -16.92
CA SER A 75 9.48 -0.71 -17.21
C SER A 75 8.78 -1.93 -16.64
N ALA A 76 9.02 -3.11 -17.23
CA ALA A 76 8.52 -4.37 -16.66
C ALA A 76 9.22 -4.74 -15.34
N SER A 77 10.36 -4.12 -15.03
CA SER A 77 11.08 -4.36 -13.78
C SER A 77 11.90 -3.15 -13.35
N GLY A 78 12.14 -3.05 -12.05
CA GLY A 78 13.05 -2.08 -11.47
C GLY A 78 13.51 -2.50 -10.08
N SER A 79 14.63 -1.94 -9.64
CA SER A 79 15.16 -2.16 -8.29
C SER A 79 15.73 -0.87 -7.71
N GLN A 80 15.63 -0.70 -6.40
CA GLN A 80 16.21 0.44 -5.70
C GLN A 80 16.74 0.01 -4.33
N SER A 81 17.94 0.47 -4.00
CA SER A 81 18.54 0.26 -2.68
C SER A 81 18.14 1.37 -1.72
N TYR A 82 17.77 0.97 -0.51
CA TYR A 82 17.41 1.84 0.59
C TYR A 82 18.31 1.57 1.79
N GLY A 83 18.67 2.64 2.51
CA GLY A 83 19.44 2.50 3.75
C GLY A 83 18.56 2.08 4.91
N ALA A 84 19.17 1.50 5.95
CA ALA A 84 18.51 1.35 7.24
C ALA A 84 17.98 2.70 7.74
N GLY A 85 16.83 2.72 8.39
CA GLY A 85 16.19 3.94 8.85
C GLY A 85 15.29 4.64 7.82
N THR A 86 15.13 4.06 6.62
CA THR A 86 14.24 4.63 5.58
C THR A 86 12.79 4.21 5.84
N GLU A 87 11.84 5.09 5.53
CA GLU A 87 10.40 4.82 5.55
C GLU A 87 9.79 5.11 4.17
N PHE A 88 9.06 4.14 3.61
CA PHE A 88 8.51 4.25 2.24
C PHE A 88 7.32 5.23 2.11
N GLY A 89 6.83 5.80 3.21
CA GLY A 89 5.85 6.90 3.15
C GLY A 89 6.42 8.20 2.58
N SER A 90 7.75 8.41 2.69
CA SER A 90 8.43 9.60 2.16
C SER A 90 9.07 9.39 0.79
N VAL A 91 9.33 8.12 0.44
CA VAL A 91 9.92 7.65 -0.81
C VAL A 91 9.20 6.37 -1.21
N SER A 92 8.12 6.49 -1.97
CA SER A 92 7.28 5.34 -2.34
C SER A 92 7.79 4.71 -3.63
N PRO A 93 8.49 3.56 -3.62
CA PRO A 93 8.86 2.89 -4.86
C PRO A 93 7.61 2.57 -5.66
N SER A 94 7.68 2.81 -6.97
CA SER A 94 6.59 2.48 -7.90
C SER A 94 7.11 1.88 -9.19
N LEU A 95 6.26 1.11 -9.85
CA LEU A 95 6.50 0.51 -11.15
C LEU A 95 5.22 0.57 -11.97
N THR A 96 5.32 0.99 -13.23
CA THR A 96 4.19 0.99 -14.15
C THR A 96 4.41 -0.05 -15.25
N ASN A 97 3.51 -1.03 -15.32
CA ASN A 97 3.40 -1.94 -16.45
C ASN A 97 2.59 -1.28 -17.58
N THR A 98 3.11 -1.35 -18.80
CA THR A 98 2.39 -0.86 -19.99
C THR A 98 1.75 -2.02 -20.73
N GLY A 99 0.84 -1.70 -21.66
CA GLY A 99 0.26 -2.71 -22.56
C GLY A 99 1.29 -3.52 -23.36
N ASP A 100 2.50 -3.00 -23.59
CA ASP A 100 3.57 -3.75 -24.28
C ASP A 100 4.10 -4.92 -23.42
N ASN A 101 4.13 -4.73 -22.10
CA ASN A 101 4.66 -5.66 -21.12
C ASN A 101 3.56 -6.32 -20.26
N SER A 102 2.30 -6.10 -20.61
CA SER A 102 1.16 -6.75 -19.98
C SER A 102 0.72 -7.97 -20.78
N SER A 103 0.01 -8.87 -20.11
CA SER A 103 -0.73 -9.96 -20.72
C SER A 103 -1.82 -9.47 -21.65
N THR A 104 -2.14 -10.30 -22.64
CA THR A 104 -3.18 -9.96 -23.61
C THR A 104 -4.53 -9.79 -22.91
N GLY A 105 -5.11 -8.59 -22.99
CA GLY A 105 -6.41 -8.28 -22.38
C GLY A 105 -6.31 -7.44 -21.11
N PHE A 106 -5.12 -7.24 -20.56
CA PHE A 106 -4.88 -6.25 -19.51
C PHE A 106 -4.43 -4.92 -20.10
N ALA A 107 -4.90 -3.85 -19.47
CA ALA A 107 -4.46 -2.51 -19.75
C ALA A 107 -3.21 -2.16 -18.91
N ALA A 108 -2.81 -0.90 -18.90
CA ALA A 108 -1.69 -0.47 -18.05
C ALA A 108 -2.04 -0.68 -16.57
N THR A 109 -1.09 -1.22 -15.82
CA THR A 109 -1.22 -1.46 -14.38
C THR A 109 -0.04 -0.79 -13.69
N SER A 110 -0.23 -0.36 -12.46
CA SER A 110 0.89 0.13 -11.66
C SER A 110 0.87 -0.46 -10.26
N ALA A 111 2.06 -0.57 -9.70
CA ALA A 111 2.28 -0.99 -8.34
C ALA A 111 3.05 0.10 -7.60
N ALA A 112 2.73 0.29 -6.32
CA ALA A 112 3.49 1.15 -5.43
C ALA A 112 3.55 0.57 -4.03
N ILE A 113 4.64 0.85 -3.31
CA ILE A 113 4.69 0.68 -1.85
C ILE A 113 4.40 2.05 -1.23
N LEU A 114 3.21 2.21 -0.66
CA LEU A 114 2.71 3.50 -0.16
C LEU A 114 3.26 3.87 1.22
N GLY A 115 3.68 2.87 1.98
CA GLY A 115 4.11 3.05 3.36
C GLY A 115 4.87 1.84 3.84
N SER A 116 5.70 2.07 4.85
CA SER A 116 6.34 1.01 5.61
C SER A 116 6.64 1.48 7.02
N GLU A 117 6.84 0.52 7.91
CA GLU A 117 7.65 0.77 9.09
C GLU A 117 9.09 1.15 8.69
N THR A 118 9.83 1.71 9.64
CA THR A 118 11.24 2.05 9.44
C THR A 118 12.04 0.78 9.15
N LEU A 119 12.75 0.74 8.01
CA LEU A 119 13.61 -0.39 7.66
C LEU A 119 14.68 -0.60 8.74
N GLU A 120 14.82 -1.83 9.25
CA GLU A 120 15.81 -2.15 10.26
C GLU A 120 17.23 -2.24 9.69
N SER A 121 17.32 -2.59 8.41
CA SER A 121 18.59 -2.78 7.69
C SER A 121 18.54 -2.22 6.27
N GLY A 122 19.70 -2.00 5.67
CA GLY A 122 19.75 -1.61 4.27
C GLY A 122 19.28 -2.76 3.38
N THR A 123 18.33 -2.50 2.50
CA THR A 123 17.76 -3.50 1.60
C THR A 123 17.69 -3.00 0.17
N THR A 124 17.57 -3.92 -0.79
CA THR A 124 17.29 -3.59 -2.19
C THR A 124 15.91 -4.14 -2.51
N VAL A 125 14.93 -3.23 -2.64
CA VAL A 125 13.59 -3.58 -3.07
C VAL A 125 13.61 -3.74 -4.59
N SER A 126 13.04 -4.84 -5.07
CA SER A 126 12.86 -5.07 -6.51
C SER A 126 11.40 -5.39 -6.81
N MET A 127 10.86 -4.75 -7.84
CA MET A 127 9.54 -5.00 -8.38
C MET A 127 9.66 -5.45 -9.84
N SER A 128 8.91 -6.46 -10.24
CA SER A 128 8.77 -6.81 -11.66
C SER A 128 7.37 -7.32 -11.98
N PHE A 129 6.86 -6.94 -13.14
CA PHE A 129 5.66 -7.53 -13.72
C PHE A 129 6.03 -8.71 -14.62
N THR A 130 5.45 -9.86 -14.31
CA THR A 130 5.49 -11.08 -15.10
C THR A 130 4.13 -11.30 -15.74
N LYS A 131 4.10 -11.46 -17.06
CA LYS A 131 2.87 -11.76 -17.79
C LYS A 131 2.26 -13.04 -17.28
N ILE A 132 0.95 -13.05 -17.12
CA ILE A 132 0.24 -14.22 -16.61
C ILE A 132 0.38 -15.45 -17.53
N GLU A 133 0.45 -15.26 -18.85
CA GLU A 133 0.70 -16.37 -19.79
C GLU A 133 2.12 -16.94 -19.71
N ASP A 134 3.07 -16.17 -19.18
CA ASP A 134 4.45 -16.59 -19.01
C ASP A 134 4.68 -17.23 -17.62
N ALA A 135 3.74 -17.05 -16.68
CA ALA A 135 3.76 -17.74 -15.41
C ALA A 135 3.45 -19.24 -15.61
N ALA A 136 4.31 -20.11 -15.09
CA ALA A 136 4.09 -21.55 -15.18
C ALA A 136 2.75 -21.93 -14.52
N SER A 137 1.93 -22.69 -15.24
CA SER A 137 0.52 -23.03 -14.97
C SER A 137 0.02 -22.77 -13.55
N THR A 138 -0.73 -21.69 -13.38
CA THR A 138 -1.42 -21.35 -12.13
C THR A 138 -2.79 -22.03 -12.12
N ASP A 139 -2.92 -23.16 -11.41
CA ASP A 139 -4.25 -23.68 -11.06
C ASP A 139 -4.81 -22.77 -9.95
N LEU A 140 -5.75 -21.89 -10.32
CA LEU A 140 -6.46 -21.06 -9.36
C LEU A 140 -7.40 -21.94 -8.52
N TYR A 141 -7.22 -21.97 -7.20
CA TYR A 141 -8.18 -22.60 -6.29
C TYR A 141 -8.46 -24.10 -6.54
N GLY A 142 -7.49 -24.85 -7.08
CA GLY A 142 -7.62 -26.31 -7.22
C GLY A 142 -8.69 -26.78 -8.22
N ASP A 143 -9.22 -25.88 -9.05
CA ASP A 143 -9.94 -26.21 -10.28
C ASP A 143 -9.41 -25.29 -11.38
N LYS A 144 -9.73 -25.53 -12.64
CA LYS A 144 -9.13 -24.83 -13.80
C LYS A 144 -9.60 -23.38 -13.93
N GLY A 145 -9.37 -22.53 -12.92
CA GLY A 145 -9.59 -21.10 -13.02
C GLY A 145 -8.80 -20.55 -14.19
N GLY A 146 -9.50 -19.82 -15.07
CA GLY A 146 -8.87 -19.21 -16.23
C GLY A 146 -8.08 -17.97 -15.82
N VAL A 147 -7.12 -17.58 -16.66
CA VAL A 147 -6.51 -16.24 -16.66
C VAL A 147 -7.53 -15.07 -16.68
N SER A 148 -8.82 -15.36 -16.92
CA SER A 148 -9.93 -14.41 -16.85
C SER A 148 -10.22 -13.84 -15.47
N ASP A 149 -9.73 -14.48 -14.40
CA ASP A 149 -10.09 -14.11 -13.03
C ASP A 149 -9.14 -13.06 -12.44
N PHE A 150 -8.08 -12.73 -13.17
CA PHE A 150 -7.13 -11.70 -12.81
C PHE A 150 -7.47 -10.38 -13.46
N ALA A 151 -7.25 -9.31 -12.70
CA ALA A 151 -7.32 -7.95 -13.19
C ALA A 151 -5.96 -7.48 -13.74
N THR A 152 -4.86 -8.20 -13.44
CA THR A 152 -3.50 -7.83 -13.82
C THR A 152 -2.55 -8.98 -14.06
N ASP A 153 -1.39 -8.63 -14.61
CA ASP A 153 -0.15 -9.38 -14.50
C ASP A 153 0.29 -9.59 -13.04
N ILE A 154 1.29 -10.46 -12.89
CA ILE A 154 1.88 -10.81 -11.60
C ILE A 154 2.97 -9.80 -11.26
N LEU A 155 2.83 -9.12 -10.13
CA LEU A 155 3.88 -8.32 -9.49
C LEU A 155 4.75 -9.21 -8.60
N ASP A 156 5.97 -9.52 -9.02
CA ASP A 156 6.99 -10.07 -8.15
C ASP A 156 7.62 -8.95 -7.31
N LEU A 157 7.52 -9.08 -5.98
CA LEU A 157 8.05 -8.13 -5.02
C LEU A 157 9.03 -8.83 -4.07
N THR A 158 10.28 -8.35 -4.06
CA THR A 158 11.37 -8.91 -3.26
C THR A 158 12.18 -7.83 -2.56
N GLY A 159 12.91 -8.22 -1.51
CA GLY A 159 13.77 -7.32 -0.74
C GLY A 159 13.05 -6.62 0.41
N LEU A 160 11.86 -7.06 0.78
CA LEU A 160 11.21 -6.67 2.03
C LEU A 160 11.90 -7.39 3.20
N ASP A 161 12.17 -6.68 4.29
CA ASP A 161 12.91 -7.15 5.46
C ASP A 161 12.03 -7.75 6.56
N GLY A 162 10.76 -8.03 6.24
CA GLY A 162 9.79 -8.61 7.17
C GLY A 162 9.10 -7.59 8.06
N VAL A 163 9.36 -6.30 7.85
CA VAL A 163 8.57 -5.22 8.46
C VAL A 163 7.27 -5.02 7.68
N MET A 164 6.35 -4.26 8.26
CA MET A 164 5.10 -3.96 7.61
C MET A 164 5.29 -3.01 6.41
N HIS A 165 4.64 -3.34 5.30
CA HIS A 165 4.58 -2.57 4.06
C HIS A 165 3.15 -2.47 3.55
N VAL A 166 2.85 -1.41 2.81
CA VAL A 166 1.54 -1.27 2.14
C VAL A 166 1.74 -1.34 0.64
N VAL A 167 1.28 -2.44 0.04
CA VAL A 167 1.30 -2.61 -1.41
C VAL A 167 -0.02 -2.14 -1.98
N GLU A 168 0.03 -1.26 -2.96
CA GLU A 168 -1.11 -0.82 -3.75
C GLU A 168 -0.91 -1.23 -5.21
N LEU A 169 -1.98 -1.78 -5.80
CA LEU A 169 -2.09 -2.03 -7.22
C LEU A 169 -3.18 -1.12 -7.80
N THR A 170 -2.85 -0.43 -8.89
CA THR A 170 -3.80 0.39 -9.66
C THR A 170 -4.04 -0.25 -11.02
N TYR A 171 -5.30 -0.26 -11.44
CA TYR A 171 -5.75 -0.87 -12.69
C TYR A 171 -6.42 0.16 -13.60
N ASP A 172 -6.42 -0.09 -14.90
CA ASP A 172 -7.19 0.74 -15.83
C ASP A 172 -8.70 0.44 -15.73
N ASP A 173 -9.50 1.46 -16.02
CA ASP A 173 -10.91 1.72 -15.69
C ASP A 173 -11.92 0.81 -16.41
N THR A 174 -11.49 -0.37 -16.86
CA THR A 174 -12.29 -1.28 -17.70
C THR A 174 -12.67 -2.59 -17.04
N VAL A 175 -12.04 -2.94 -15.90
CA VAL A 175 -12.23 -4.25 -15.24
C VAL A 175 -13.30 -4.22 -14.15
N LEU A 176 -13.60 -3.04 -13.57
CA LEU A 176 -14.56 -2.93 -12.48
C LEU A 176 -15.95 -2.53 -12.96
N THR A 177 -16.88 -3.48 -12.97
CA THR A 177 -18.31 -3.11 -13.00
C THR A 177 -18.84 -2.87 -11.58
N GLU A 178 -19.67 -1.83 -11.40
CA GLU A 178 -20.33 -1.55 -10.12
C GLU A 178 -21.05 -2.80 -9.61
N GLY A 179 -20.53 -3.39 -8.53
CA GLY A 179 -21.03 -4.65 -7.95
C GLY A 179 -19.93 -5.68 -7.69
N GLU A 180 -18.80 -5.59 -8.40
CA GLU A 180 -17.63 -6.46 -8.25
C GLU A 180 -16.66 -5.94 -7.18
N GLY A 181 -17.20 -5.57 -6.01
CA GLY A 181 -16.43 -5.16 -4.84
C GLY A 181 -15.64 -6.33 -4.20
N ALA A 182 -15.14 -7.25 -5.00
CA ALA A 182 -14.46 -8.45 -4.56
C ALA A 182 -12.96 -8.41 -4.88
N MET A 183 -12.47 -7.42 -5.63
CA MET A 183 -11.05 -7.32 -5.94
C MET A 183 -10.17 -7.37 -4.69
N GLN A 184 -9.05 -8.06 -4.80
CA GLN A 184 -8.09 -8.23 -3.71
C GLN A 184 -6.69 -8.34 -4.29
N VAL A 185 -5.69 -7.90 -3.52
CA VAL A 185 -4.31 -8.33 -3.75
C VAL A 185 -4.24 -9.80 -3.34
N VAL A 186 -3.84 -10.66 -4.26
CA VAL A 186 -3.55 -12.08 -3.98
C VAL A 186 -2.06 -12.32 -4.01
N TRP A 187 -1.58 -13.35 -3.31
CA TRP A 187 -0.21 -13.84 -3.35
C TRP A 187 -0.18 -15.32 -3.73
N LEU A 188 0.91 -15.73 -4.38
CA LEU A 188 1.15 -17.13 -4.74
C LEU A 188 1.79 -17.87 -3.57
N THR A 189 1.20 -19.00 -3.19
CA THR A 189 1.74 -19.87 -2.14
C THR A 189 1.67 -21.34 -2.54
N GLU A 190 2.56 -22.16 -1.99
CA GLU A 190 2.56 -23.60 -2.18
C GLU A 190 1.67 -24.26 -1.10
N TYR A 191 0.71 -25.09 -1.51
CA TYR A 191 -0.19 -25.78 -0.60
C TYR A 191 -0.24 -27.29 -0.84
N ASP A 192 -0.20 -28.05 0.25
CA ASP A 192 -0.38 -29.50 0.24
C ASP A 192 -1.88 -29.82 0.23
N THR A 193 -2.39 -30.16 -0.95
CA THR A 193 -3.81 -30.51 -1.14
C THR A 193 -4.18 -31.91 -0.64
N ASP A 194 -3.21 -32.77 -0.32
CA ASP A 194 -3.45 -34.12 0.19
C ASP A 194 -2.43 -34.47 1.30
N PRO A 195 -2.60 -33.88 2.50
CA PRO A 195 -1.70 -34.09 3.62
C PRO A 195 -1.75 -35.56 4.07
N GLY A 196 -0.87 -36.38 3.51
CA GLY A 196 -0.76 -37.81 3.77
C GLY A 196 -0.51 -38.68 2.54
N ALA A 197 -0.78 -38.20 1.32
CA ALA A 197 -0.53 -38.95 0.09
C ALA A 197 0.92 -38.85 -0.43
N GLY A 198 1.71 -37.97 0.17
CA GLY A 198 3.15 -37.98 0.02
C GLY A 198 3.71 -37.09 -1.08
N GLU A 199 2.97 -36.70 -2.14
CA GLU A 199 3.44 -35.68 -3.10
C GLU A 199 2.28 -35.00 -3.85
N SER A 200 2.11 -33.69 -3.67
CA SER A 200 2.47 -32.63 -4.63
C SER A 200 2.04 -31.29 -4.02
N LEU A 201 3.00 -30.39 -3.78
CA LEU A 201 2.65 -29.00 -3.49
C LEU A 201 2.04 -28.40 -4.76
N GLN A 202 0.93 -27.72 -4.61
CA GLN A 202 0.28 -26.99 -5.69
C GLN A 202 0.41 -25.50 -5.43
N ASP A 203 0.78 -24.78 -6.47
CA ASP A 203 0.76 -23.33 -6.48
C ASP A 203 -0.69 -22.86 -6.48
N ILE A 204 -1.04 -22.03 -5.51
CA ILE A 204 -2.37 -21.48 -5.36
C ILE A 204 -2.32 -19.98 -5.05
N TRP A 205 -3.30 -19.26 -5.54
CA TRP A 205 -3.47 -17.84 -5.26
C TRP A 205 -4.46 -17.66 -4.12
N VAL A 206 -4.03 -16.97 -3.07
CA VAL A 206 -4.89 -16.61 -1.93
C VAL A 206 -4.76 -15.13 -1.63
N ASN A 207 -5.67 -14.54 -0.84
CA ASN A 207 -5.54 -13.13 -0.45
C ASN A 207 -4.17 -12.87 0.20
N ALA A 208 -3.49 -11.79 -0.20
CA ALA A 208 -2.14 -11.47 0.23
C ALA A 208 -2.00 -11.41 1.76
N VAL A 209 -3.01 -10.90 2.46
CA VAL A 209 -2.98 -10.77 3.93
C VAL A 209 -2.98 -12.12 4.66
N LEU A 210 -3.24 -13.22 3.96
CA LEU A 210 -3.15 -14.57 4.53
C LEU A 210 -1.70 -15.10 4.56
N GLY A 211 -0.76 -14.41 3.92
CA GLY A 211 0.67 -14.72 3.97
C GLY A 211 1.44 -13.98 5.07
N ASN A 212 0.76 -13.12 5.83
CA ASN A 212 1.39 -12.31 6.85
C ASN A 212 1.87 -13.12 8.07
N SER A 213 2.85 -12.58 8.80
CA SER A 213 3.45 -13.29 9.94
C SER A 213 2.50 -13.52 11.13
N ASP A 214 1.39 -12.80 11.22
CA ASP A 214 0.35 -13.02 12.23
C ASP A 214 -0.53 -14.25 11.95
N VAL A 215 -0.47 -14.79 10.72
CA VAL A 215 -1.11 -16.03 10.32
C VAL A 215 -0.22 -17.23 10.66
N VAL A 216 -0.59 -17.95 11.72
CA VAL A 216 0.15 -19.11 12.24
C VAL A 216 -0.12 -20.38 11.43
N ALA A 217 -1.36 -20.53 10.93
CA ALA A 217 -1.73 -21.66 10.09
C ALA A 217 -2.87 -21.29 9.15
N LEU A 218 -2.78 -21.77 7.90
CA LEU A 218 -3.77 -21.61 6.87
C LEU A 218 -4.24 -22.99 6.39
N ASP A 219 -5.51 -23.33 6.64
CA ASP A 219 -6.14 -24.56 6.17
C ASP A 219 -7.19 -24.22 5.11
N ILE A 220 -6.77 -24.30 3.85
CA ILE A 220 -7.55 -23.85 2.69
C ILE A 220 -8.69 -24.81 2.40
N LEU A 221 -8.45 -26.12 2.51
CA LEU A 221 -9.49 -27.13 2.35
C LEU A 221 -10.52 -27.07 3.49
N GLY A 222 -10.06 -26.80 4.71
CA GLY A 222 -10.94 -26.55 5.85
C GLY A 222 -11.63 -25.17 5.82
N GLY A 223 -11.14 -24.24 4.99
CA GLY A 223 -11.63 -22.87 4.92
C GLY A 223 -11.35 -22.08 6.20
N THR A 224 -10.28 -22.40 6.93
CA THR A 224 -9.94 -21.77 8.21
C THR A 224 -8.55 -21.15 8.23
N VAL A 225 -8.42 -20.11 9.06
CA VAL A 225 -7.17 -19.41 9.33
C VAL A 225 -6.98 -19.35 10.84
N THR A 226 -5.75 -19.53 11.30
CA THR A 226 -5.38 -19.46 12.72
C THR A 226 -4.37 -18.34 12.94
N THR A 227 -4.71 -17.41 13.82
CA THR A 227 -3.81 -16.34 14.30
C THR A 227 -3.50 -16.53 15.77
N ALA A 228 -2.77 -15.59 16.38
CA ALA A 228 -2.55 -15.55 17.83
C ALA A 228 -3.86 -15.45 18.63
N GLU A 229 -4.94 -14.95 18.03
CA GLU A 229 -6.24 -14.76 18.69
C GLU A 229 -7.15 -15.99 18.62
N GLY A 230 -6.84 -16.93 17.72
CA GLY A 230 -7.55 -18.20 17.57
C GLY A 230 -7.80 -18.58 16.11
N THR A 231 -8.60 -19.63 15.93
CA THR A 231 -9.00 -20.13 14.61
C THR A 231 -10.37 -19.57 14.22
N THR A 232 -10.47 -19.00 13.02
CA THR A 232 -11.71 -18.51 12.43
C THR A 232 -11.83 -18.98 10.97
N GLY A 233 -12.99 -18.73 10.34
CA GLY A 233 -13.15 -19.00 8.91
C GLY A 233 -12.40 -17.94 8.08
N ILE A 234 -11.76 -18.35 6.98
CA ILE A 234 -11.00 -17.44 6.09
C ILE A 234 -11.87 -16.25 5.66
N GLN A 235 -13.11 -16.50 5.24
CA GLN A 235 -14.02 -15.43 4.82
C GLN A 235 -14.37 -14.46 5.95
N ALA A 236 -14.53 -14.96 7.19
CA ALA A 236 -14.81 -14.11 8.33
C ALA A 236 -13.60 -13.23 8.68
N TYR A 237 -12.40 -13.81 8.65
CA TYR A 237 -11.15 -13.07 8.82
C TYR A 237 -10.98 -11.98 7.76
N LEU A 238 -11.15 -12.32 6.47
CA LEU A 238 -11.01 -11.35 5.39
C LEU A 238 -12.04 -10.24 5.47
N GLN A 239 -13.28 -10.52 5.87
CA GLN A 239 -14.31 -9.48 6.05
C GLN A 239 -14.01 -8.56 7.24
N ASP A 240 -13.49 -9.11 8.33
CA ASP A 240 -13.11 -8.35 9.52
C ASP A 240 -11.98 -7.37 9.22
N LYS A 241 -10.98 -7.81 8.45
CA LYS A 241 -9.81 -7.01 8.05
C LYS A 241 -10.05 -6.07 6.87
N ARG A 242 -11.25 -6.10 6.26
CA ARG A 242 -11.55 -5.35 5.04
C ARG A 242 -11.97 -3.91 5.34
N PHE A 243 -11.33 -2.97 4.67
CA PHE A 243 -11.75 -1.57 4.61
C PHE A 243 -12.37 -1.24 3.24
N SER A 244 -13.47 -0.47 3.24
CA SER A 244 -14.14 -0.01 2.03
C SER A 244 -13.69 1.41 1.68
N GLY A 245 -12.60 1.54 0.92
CA GLY A 245 -12.09 2.82 0.48
C GLY A 245 -10.61 2.78 0.11
N SER A 246 -10.04 3.97 -0.12
CA SER A 246 -8.62 4.13 -0.37
C SER A 246 -7.80 3.95 0.91
N TYR A 247 -6.50 3.71 0.76
CA TYR A 247 -5.60 3.58 1.90
C TYR A 247 -5.53 4.87 2.73
N GLU A 248 -5.58 6.04 2.08
CA GLU A 248 -5.60 7.34 2.77
C GLU A 248 -6.88 7.51 3.60
N SER A 249 -8.02 7.03 3.08
CA SER A 249 -9.29 7.03 3.81
C SER A 249 -9.24 6.10 5.03
N TYR A 250 -8.52 4.98 4.90
CA TYR A 250 -8.28 4.06 6.00
C TYR A 250 -7.42 4.70 7.09
N LEU A 251 -6.28 5.30 6.75
CA LEU A 251 -5.45 6.04 7.71
C LEU A 251 -6.21 7.18 8.38
N ALA A 252 -7.01 7.93 7.62
CA ALA A 252 -7.86 8.97 8.18
C ALA A 252 -8.88 8.42 9.20
N SER A 253 -9.37 7.19 9.01
CA SER A 253 -10.28 6.53 9.96
C SER A 253 -9.61 6.11 11.27
N LEU A 254 -8.29 5.88 11.23
CA LEU A 254 -7.48 5.54 12.41
C LEU A 254 -7.01 6.76 13.21
N GLY A 255 -7.12 7.97 12.64
CA GLY A 255 -6.69 9.21 13.29
C GLY A 255 -5.78 10.11 12.45
N GLY A 256 -5.46 9.73 11.20
CA GLY A 256 -4.63 10.50 10.28
C GLY A 256 -3.38 9.74 9.80
N SER A 257 -2.49 10.45 9.12
CA SER A 257 -1.25 9.91 8.52
C SER A 257 -0.28 9.29 9.52
N ASP A 258 -0.34 9.72 10.78
CA ASP A 258 0.56 9.26 11.85
C ASP A 258 0.03 8.00 12.56
N SER A 259 -1.04 7.41 12.05
CA SER A 259 -1.63 6.20 12.63
C SER A 259 -0.95 4.96 12.05
N ASP A 260 -0.58 4.02 12.91
CA ASP A 260 -0.02 2.74 12.47
C ASP A 260 -1.13 1.90 11.82
N PRO A 261 -1.00 1.53 10.53
CA PRO A 261 -1.96 0.64 9.90
C PRO A 261 -1.86 -0.75 10.55
N GLU A 262 -3.00 -1.42 10.71
CA GLU A 262 -3.03 -2.79 11.21
C GLU A 262 -2.50 -3.79 10.17
N LEU A 263 -1.59 -4.69 10.58
CA LEU A 263 -1.14 -5.79 9.73
C LEU A 263 -2.34 -6.67 9.31
N GLY A 264 -2.37 -6.97 8.02
CA GLY A 264 -3.44 -7.74 7.39
C GLY A 264 -4.68 -6.93 7.03
N ALA A 265 -4.71 -5.62 7.30
CA ALA A 265 -5.74 -4.75 6.73
C ALA A 265 -5.61 -4.69 5.20
N TRP A 266 -6.75 -4.63 4.52
CA TRP A 266 -6.78 -4.50 3.05
C TRP A 266 -8.02 -3.75 2.61
N GLY A 267 -8.00 -3.19 1.40
CA GLY A 267 -9.14 -2.46 0.90
C GLY A 267 -9.18 -2.28 -0.60
N VAL A 268 -10.34 -1.83 -1.07
CA VAL A 268 -10.62 -1.57 -2.49
C VAL A 268 -11.25 -0.19 -2.60
N HIS A 269 -10.73 0.61 -3.53
CA HIS A 269 -11.31 1.87 -3.95
C HIS A 269 -11.73 1.80 -5.41
N THR A 270 -13.01 1.51 -5.64
CA THR A 270 -13.57 1.33 -6.99
C THR A 270 -13.59 2.62 -7.81
N GLY A 271 -13.64 3.79 -7.16
CA GLY A 271 -13.64 5.07 -7.87
C GLY A 271 -12.30 5.44 -8.52
N SER A 272 -11.21 4.77 -8.14
CA SER A 272 -9.88 4.97 -8.73
C SER A 272 -9.23 3.66 -9.15
N ASN A 273 -9.97 2.55 -9.17
CA ASN A 273 -9.48 1.21 -9.50
C ASN A 273 -8.21 0.80 -8.73
N LYS A 274 -8.21 1.09 -7.43
CA LYS A 274 -7.10 0.76 -6.53
C LYS A 274 -7.49 -0.37 -5.60
N VAL A 275 -6.56 -1.29 -5.37
CA VAL A 275 -6.62 -2.25 -4.28
C VAL A 275 -5.31 -2.21 -3.51
N TRP A 276 -5.40 -2.35 -2.20
CA TRP A 276 -4.24 -2.28 -1.33
C TRP A 276 -4.30 -3.34 -0.24
N ALA A 277 -3.14 -3.74 0.25
CA ALA A 277 -2.98 -4.68 1.35
C ALA A 277 -1.77 -4.31 2.21
N VAL A 278 -1.91 -4.45 3.52
CA VAL A 278 -0.84 -4.30 4.51
C VAL A 278 -0.20 -5.67 4.73
N ILE A 279 1.04 -5.82 4.30
CA ILE A 279 1.78 -7.08 4.24
C ILE A 279 3.15 -6.99 4.93
N ASP A 280 3.73 -8.12 5.31
CA ASP A 280 5.08 -8.19 5.89
C ASP A 280 5.93 -9.31 5.29
N HIS A 281 5.63 -9.73 4.07
CA HIS A 281 6.31 -10.83 3.40
C HIS A 281 6.64 -10.53 1.93
N ASN A 282 7.71 -11.17 1.43
CA ASN A 282 8.03 -11.18 -0.01
C ASN A 282 7.13 -12.17 -0.75
N SER A 283 6.68 -11.85 -1.96
CA SER A 283 5.93 -12.79 -2.80
C SER A 283 5.73 -12.30 -4.24
N SER A 284 5.14 -13.17 -5.05
CA SER A 284 4.45 -12.85 -6.28
C SER A 284 3.00 -12.47 -5.96
N PHE A 285 2.60 -11.26 -6.34
CA PHE A 285 1.29 -10.69 -6.09
C PHE A 285 0.51 -10.48 -7.39
N ALA A 286 -0.81 -10.47 -7.34
CA ALA A 286 -1.63 -10.06 -8.49
C ALA A 286 -2.94 -9.42 -8.01
N GLY A 287 -3.59 -8.66 -8.88
CA GLY A 287 -4.99 -8.29 -8.70
C GLY A 287 -5.90 -9.42 -9.15
N ALA A 288 -6.77 -9.92 -8.28
CA ALA A 288 -7.76 -10.93 -8.66
C ALA A 288 -9.18 -10.48 -8.33
N VAL A 289 -10.11 -10.80 -9.22
CA VAL A 289 -11.56 -10.72 -8.99
C VAL A 289 -12.02 -12.12 -8.60
N PRO A 290 -12.45 -12.35 -7.34
CA PRO A 290 -13.06 -13.61 -6.94
C PRO A 290 -14.25 -13.92 -7.85
N GLU A 291 -14.21 -15.07 -8.54
CA GLU A 291 -15.36 -15.49 -9.31
C GLU A 291 -16.61 -15.60 -8.41
N PRO A 292 -17.78 -15.15 -8.86
CA PRO A 292 -19.04 -15.38 -8.15
C PRO A 292 -19.31 -16.87 -7.87
N SER A 293 -18.83 -17.75 -8.75
CA SER A 293 -18.90 -19.22 -8.66
C SER A 293 -18.14 -19.75 -7.44
N SER A 294 -16.96 -19.22 -7.15
CA SER A 294 -16.10 -19.68 -6.06
C SER A 294 -16.75 -19.43 -4.70
N ILE A 295 -17.42 -18.28 -4.54
CA ILE A 295 -18.22 -17.98 -3.35
C ILE A 295 -19.42 -18.93 -3.24
N ALA A 296 -20.08 -19.21 -4.37
CA ALA A 296 -21.20 -20.15 -4.39
C ALA A 296 -20.76 -21.58 -4.07
N LEU A 297 -19.60 -22.02 -4.54
CA LEU A 297 -19.03 -23.34 -4.29
C LEU A 297 -18.56 -23.49 -2.84
N LEU A 298 -17.90 -22.49 -2.26
CA LEU A 298 -17.57 -22.48 -0.84
C LEU A 298 -18.85 -22.50 0.03
N GLY A 299 -19.88 -21.75 -0.36
CA GLY A 299 -21.18 -21.79 0.29
C GLY A 299 -21.84 -23.18 0.21
N LEU A 300 -21.84 -23.81 -0.96
CA LEU A 300 -22.41 -25.14 -1.18
C LEU A 300 -21.60 -26.25 -0.50
N GLY A 301 -20.27 -26.16 -0.50
CA GLY A 301 -19.36 -27.06 0.20
C GLY A 301 -19.58 -27.00 1.72
N GLY A 302 -19.68 -25.79 2.27
CA GLY A 302 -20.02 -25.56 3.67
C GLY A 302 -21.38 -26.16 4.04
N ILE A 303 -22.41 -25.95 3.22
CA ILE A 303 -23.74 -26.57 3.41
C ILE A 303 -23.64 -28.10 3.37
N SER A 304 -22.88 -28.65 2.45
CA SER A 304 -22.70 -30.10 2.30
C SER A 304 -22.04 -30.75 3.52
N LEU A 305 -21.02 -30.09 4.08
CA LEU A 305 -20.36 -30.52 5.32
C LEU A 305 -21.29 -30.43 6.54
N LEU A 306 -22.07 -29.35 6.65
CA LEU A 306 -23.07 -29.20 7.72
C LEU A 306 -24.18 -30.26 7.63
N LEU A 307 -24.62 -30.61 6.42
CA LEU A 307 -25.60 -31.67 6.20
C LEU A 307 -25.04 -33.06 6.53
N ARG A 308 -23.74 -33.30 6.30
CA ARG A 308 -23.06 -34.56 6.66
C ARG A 308 -22.96 -34.76 8.16
N ARG A 309 -22.75 -33.69 8.94
CA ARG A 309 -22.64 -33.77 10.42
C ARG A 309 -23.97 -34.13 11.12
N ARG A 310 -25.11 -33.99 10.44
CA ARG A 310 -26.45 -34.29 10.98
C ARG A 310 -26.92 -35.74 10.78
N ARG A 311 -26.21 -36.55 10.00
CA ARG A 311 -26.48 -37.99 9.82
C ARG A 311 -25.54 -38.81 10.69
#